data_AF-A0A1I1KD63-F1
#
_entry.id   AF-A0A1I1KD63-F1
#
_cell.length_a   1.000
_cell.length_b   1.000
_cell.length_c   1.000
_cell.angle_alpha   90.00
_cell.angle_beta   90.00
_cell.angle_gamma   90.00
#
_symmetry.space_group_name_H-M   'P 1'
#
loop_
_entity.id
_entity.type
_entity.pdbx_description
1 polymer ?
#
loop_
_entity_poly.entity_id
_entity_poly.type
_entity_poly.pdbx_seq_one_letter_code
_entity_poly.pdbx_strand_id
1 'polypeptide(L)' 'MLPTHVLARDHLQRAAAILHGADSRTRQLRHIIERTITLMDQPGAEASMRSNNNNILYFSSFRER' A
#
# COMPACT_ATOMS: atom_id res chain seq x y z
N MET A 1 17.55 -8.24 -2.33
CA MET A 1 16.94 -7.00 -1.77
C MET A 1 15.53 -7.34 -1.30
N LEU A 2 15.08 -6.85 -0.14
CA LEU A 2 13.68 -7.01 0.24
C LEU A 2 12.80 -6.29 -0.79
N PRO A 3 11.67 -6.88 -1.20
CA PRO A 3 10.75 -6.19 -2.09
C PRO A 3 10.17 -4.96 -1.38
N THR A 4 10.14 -3.84 -2.09
CA THR A 4 9.79 -2.51 -1.55
C THR A 4 8.41 -2.45 -0.90
N HIS A 5 7.47 -3.30 -1.30
CA HIS A 5 6.15 -3.41 -0.68
C HIS A 5 6.20 -3.91 0.77
N VAL A 6 7.18 -4.75 1.13
CA VAL A 6 7.36 -5.24 2.51
C VAL A 6 7.83 -4.11 3.42
N LEU A 7 8.74 -3.25 2.93
CA LEU A 7 9.18 -2.06 3.64
C LEU A 7 8.04 -1.06 3.85
N ALA A 8 7.22 -0.83 2.82
CA ALA A 8 6.07 0.05 2.93
C ALA A 8 5.06 -0.43 3.98
N ARG A 9 4.79 -1.75 4.03
CA ARG A 9 3.89 -2.36 5.03
C ARG A 9 4.40 -2.14 6.46
N ASP A 10 5.68 -2.38 6.68
CA ASP A 10 6.31 -2.19 7.99
C ASP A 10 6.23 -0.73 8.46
N HIS A 11 6.46 0.24 7.56
CA HIS A 11 6.30 1.65 7.88
C HIS A 11 4.86 2.01 8.26
N LEU A 12 3.85 1.45 7.58
CA LEU A 12 2.44 1.66 7.92
C LEU A 12 2.07 1.03 9.26
N GLN A 13 2.58 -0.16 9.56
CA GLN A 13 2.36 -0.82 10.85
C GLN A 13 2.96 0.00 12.00
N ARG A 14 4.18 0.52 11.81
CA ARG A 14 4.81 1.43 12.78
C ARG A 14 4.01 2.72 12.93
N ALA A 15 3.51 3.30 11.85
CA ALA A 15 2.68 4.51 11.88
C ALA A 15 1.36 4.29 12.65
N ALA A 16 0.69 3.16 12.44
CA ALA A 16 -0.52 2.81 13.19
C ALA A 16 -0.24 2.65 14.69
N ALA A 17 0.91 2.05 15.04
CA ALA A 17 1.32 1.84 16.42
C ALA A 17 1.63 3.13 17.18
N ILE A 18 2.15 4.17 16.51
CA ILE A 18 2.49 5.45 17.15
C ILE A 18 1.36 6.49 17.13
N LEU A 19 0.36 6.30 16.26
CA LEU A 19 -0.79 7.21 16.19
C LEU A 19 -1.67 7.00 17.42
N HIS A 20 -1.42 7.81 18.44
CA HIS A 20 -2.23 7.91 19.65
C HIS A 20 -2.85 9.30 19.74
N GLY A 21 -4.14 9.35 20.04
CA GLY A 21 -4.89 10.61 20.07
C GLY A 21 -6.38 10.37 19.89
N ALA A 22 -7.17 11.09 20.69
CA ALA A 22 -8.63 11.05 20.65
C ALA A 22 -9.23 12.07 19.67
N ASP A 23 -8.42 12.94 19.06
CA ASP A 23 -8.89 13.89 18.07
C ASP A 23 -9.37 13.17 16.80
N SER A 24 -10.30 13.80 16.09
CA SER A 24 -10.95 13.24 14.90
C SER A 24 -9.94 12.99 13.77
N ARG A 25 -8.93 13.86 13.64
CA ARG A 25 -7.91 13.78 12.59
C ARG A 25 -6.98 12.59 12.80
N THR A 26 -6.54 12.35 14.03
CA THR A 26 -5.73 11.17 14.39
C THR A 26 -6.51 9.88 14.19
N ARG A 27 -7.79 9.85 14.57
CA ARG A 27 -8.67 8.70 14.32
C ARG A 27 -8.84 8.43 12.82
N GLN A 28 -9.08 9.48 12.04
CA GLN A 28 -9.20 9.38 10.58
C GLN A 28 -7.90 8.88 9.94
N LEU A 29 -6.76 9.42 10.36
CA LEU A 29 -5.45 9.01 9.84
C LEU A 29 -5.13 7.55 10.18
N ARG A 30 -5.42 7.13 11.41
CA ARG A 30 -5.28 5.71 11.81
C ARG A 30 -6.15 4.81 10.95
N HIS A 31 -7.42 5.16 10.74
CA HIS A 31 -8.34 4.41 9.89
C HIS A 31 -7.84 4.30 8.43
N ILE A 32 -7.26 5.37 7.87
CA ILE A 32 -6.67 5.35 6.52
C ILE A 32 -5.50 4.35 6.45
N ILE A 33 -4.61 4.38 7.45
CA ILE A 33 -3.44 3.51 7.50
C ILE A 33 -3.85 2.04 7.67
N GLU A 34 -4.77 1.75 8.58
CA GLU A 34 -5.30 0.40 8.80
C GLU A 34 -5.94 -0.16 7.53
N ARG A 35 -6.78 0.64 6.86
CA ARG A 35 -7.40 0.24 5.58
C ARG A 35 -6.35 -0.01 4.49
N THR A 36 -5.29 0.78 4.46
CA THR A 36 -4.19 0.60 3.49
C THR A 36 -3.44 -0.70 3.74
N ILE A 37 -3.17 -1.05 5.00
CA ILE A 37 -2.57 -2.35 5.36
C ILE A 37 -3.48 -3.49 4.91
N THR A 38 -4.79 -3.40 5.17
CA THR A 38 -5.75 -4.43 4.72
C THR A 38 -5.78 -4.58 3.21
N LEU A 39 -5.68 -3.48 2.46
CA LEU A 39 -5.61 -3.52 0.99
C LEU A 39 -4.32 -4.18 0.49
N MET A 40 -3.20 -4.00 1.19
CA MET A 40 -1.94 -4.67 0.86
C MET A 40 -1.97 -6.19 1.13
N ASP A 41 -2.78 -6.62 2.11
CA ASP A 41 -2.91 -8.03 2.49
C ASP A 41 -3.94 -8.80 1.61
N GLN A 42 -4.70 -8.11 0.75
CA GLN A 42 -5.64 -8.77 -0.15
C GLN A 42 -4.91 -9.59 -1.24
N PRO A 43 -5.19 -10.91 -1.37
CA PRO A 43 -4.60 -11.75 -2.40
C PRO A 43 -5.14 -11.33 -3.77
N GLY A 44 -4.37 -10.49 -4.47
CA GLY A 44 -4.78 -9.85 -5.72
C GLY A 44 -4.53 -8.35 -5.79
N ALA A 45 -4.11 -7.69 -4.70
CA ALA A 45 -3.72 -6.27 -4.74
C ALA A 45 -2.58 -6.01 -5.74
N GLU A 46 -1.66 -6.97 -5.90
CA GLU A 46 -0.64 -6.97 -6.96
C GLU A 46 -1.25 -6.98 -8.38
N ALA A 47 -2.35 -7.71 -8.62
CA ALA A 47 -3.04 -7.77 -9.92
C ALA A 47 -3.92 -6.53 -10.16
N SER A 48 -4.57 -6.00 -9.12
CA SER A 48 -5.43 -4.82 -9.20
C SER A 48 -4.63 -3.51 -9.25
N MET A 49 -3.49 -3.40 -8.57
CA MET A 49 -2.54 -2.29 -8.74
C MET A 49 -1.87 -2.30 -10.12
N ARG A 50 -1.67 -3.49 -10.72
CA ARG A 50 -1.22 -3.65 -12.12
C ARG A 50 -2.23 -3.15 -13.14
N SER A 51 -3.52 -3.28 -12.86
CA SER A 51 -4.57 -2.99 -13.83
C SER A 51 -5.21 -1.60 -13.69
N ASN A 52 -5.09 -0.93 -12.54
CA ASN A 52 -5.83 0.32 -12.29
C ASN A 52 -4.99 1.61 -12.43
N ASN A 53 -3.70 1.50 -12.77
CA ASN A 53 -2.87 2.66 -13.07
C ASN A 53 -2.59 2.70 -14.57
N ASN A 54 -3.42 3.43 -15.31
CA ASN A 54 -3.25 3.78 -16.73
C ASN A 54 -1.91 4.48 -17.08
N ASN A 55 -1.00 4.65 -16.11
CA ASN A 55 0.28 5.31 -16.26
C ASN A 55 1.49 4.48 -15.77
N ILE A 56 1.31 3.20 -15.43
CA ILE A 56 2.44 2.30 -15.14
C ILE A 56 2.70 1.44 -16.37
N LEU A 57 3.74 1.81 -17.13
CA LEU A 57 4.23 1.02 -18.26
C LEU A 57 5.08 -0.13 -17.73
N TYR A 58 4.62 -1.35 -17.90
CA TYR A 58 5.42 -2.54 -17.63
C TYR A 58 6.47 -2.72 -18.73
N PHE A 59 7.75 -2.72 -18.37
CA PHE A 59 8.83 -2.92 -19.35
C PHE A 59 8.79 -4.30 -20.03
N SER A 60 8.14 -5.28 -19.40
CA SER A 60 7.94 -6.62 -19.94
C SER A 60 7.06 -6.64 -21.20
N SER A 61 6.14 -5.69 -21.37
CA SER A 61 5.30 -5.58 -22.59
C SER A 61 6.03 -4.95 -23.78
N PHE A 62 7.27 -4.48 -23.59
CA PHE A 62 8.09 -3.92 -24.67
C PHE A 62 9.03 -4.93 -25.34
N ARG A 63 9.17 -6.14 -24.78
CA ARG A 63 10.13 -7.15 -25.26
C ARG A 63 9.57 -8.06 -26.38
N GLU A 64 8.30 -7.96 -26.73
CA GLU A 64 7.65 -8.76 -27.79
C GLU A 64 7.55 -8.06 -29.16
N ARG A 65 8.43 -7.11 -29.46
CA ARG A 65 8.56 -6.57 -30.82
C ARG A 65 9.98 -6.71 -31.35
#